data_AF-A0A662LMV6-F1
#
_entry.id   AF-A0A662LMV6-F1
#
_cell.length_a   1.000
_cell.length_b   1.000
_cell.length_c   1.000
_cell.angle_alpha   90.00
_cell.angle_beta   90.00
_cell.angle_gamma   90.00
#
_symmetry.space_group_name_H-M   'P 1'
#
loop_
_entity.id
_entity.type
_entity.pdbx_description
1 polymer ?
#
loop_
_entity_poly.entity_id
_entity_poly.type
_entity_poly.pdbx_seq_one_letter_code
_entity_poly.pdbx_strand_id
1 'polypeptide(L)'
;MKNNPPFVKILTDKNSGYRPVEINFDADCFDIDGEIISYEWEIRYPPFFSYQKIVNHSEKNFTERFMRPGFYEVKLTVSDDYGNEKIDYEKIQIYGSKIEQTFFSSLAVYNQINAFLNIINRIRNIIQGTSSSNIFN
;
A
#
# COMPACT_ATOMS: atom_id res chain seq x y z
N MET A 1 -27.03 -33.99 10.29
CA MET A 1 -26.11 -33.18 11.11
C MET A 1 -26.00 -31.82 10.44
N LYS A 2 -25.70 -30.75 11.17
CA LYS A 2 -25.55 -29.40 10.61
C LYS A 2 -24.07 -29.21 10.28
N ASN A 3 -23.73 -28.87 9.03
CA ASN A 3 -22.35 -28.56 8.65
C ASN A 3 -21.92 -27.21 9.24
N ASN A 4 -20.67 -27.08 9.68
CA ASN A 4 -20.10 -25.79 10.06
C ASN A 4 -19.46 -25.13 8.83
N PRO A 5 -19.54 -23.80 8.70
CA PRO A 5 -18.82 -23.12 7.63
C PRO A 5 -17.30 -23.21 7.88
N PRO A 6 -16.48 -23.19 6.82
CA PRO A 6 -15.04 -23.29 6.96
C PRO A 6 -14.45 -22.08 7.70
N PHE A 7 -13.33 -22.31 8.40
CA PHE A 7 -12.41 -21.26 8.81
C PHE A 7 -11.55 -20.82 7.62
N VAL A 8 -11.34 -19.52 7.47
CA VAL A 8 -10.56 -18.93 6.37
C VAL A 8 -9.76 -17.75 6.89
N LYS A 9 -8.50 -17.69 6.48
CA LYS A 9 -7.60 -16.55 6.67
C LYS A 9 -6.65 -16.41 5.50
N ILE A 10 -6.53 -15.18 4.98
CA ILE A 10 -5.52 -14.83 3.98
C ILE A 10 -4.16 -14.72 4.67
N LEU A 11 -3.14 -15.35 4.07
CA LEU A 11 -1.75 -15.21 4.45
C LEU A 11 -0.98 -14.51 3.32
N THR A 12 -0.09 -13.59 3.70
CA THR A 12 0.85 -12.95 2.77
C THR A 12 2.25 -12.90 3.38
N ASP A 13 3.29 -12.95 2.55
CA ASP A 13 4.67 -12.74 3.03
C ASP A 13 4.92 -11.28 3.46
N LYS A 14 4.15 -10.35 2.89
CA LYS A 14 4.10 -8.93 3.26
C LYS A 14 2.79 -8.30 2.78
N ASN A 15 2.30 -7.34 3.55
CA ASN A 15 1.14 -6.52 3.20
C ASN A 15 1.52 -5.15 2.61
N SER A 16 2.81 -4.89 2.39
CA SER A 16 3.27 -3.65 1.76
C SER A 16 4.63 -3.77 1.08
N GLY A 17 4.93 -2.84 0.16
CA GLY A 17 6.22 -2.81 -0.55
C GLY A 17 6.35 -1.69 -1.58
N TYR A 18 7.58 -1.44 -2.06
CA TYR A 18 7.84 -0.45 -3.13
C TYR A 18 7.77 -1.12 -4.49
N ARG A 19 7.05 -0.54 -5.45
CA ARG A 19 6.96 -1.12 -6.80
C ARG A 19 8.32 -1.12 -7.54
N PRO A 20 8.57 -2.09 -8.44
CA PRO A 20 7.81 -3.33 -8.57
C PRO A 20 8.06 -4.27 -7.37
N VAL A 21 7.03 -4.96 -6.91
CA VAL A 21 7.15 -5.93 -5.82
C VAL A 21 6.29 -7.16 -6.10
N GLU A 22 6.82 -8.33 -5.78
CA GLU A 22 6.09 -9.60 -5.80
C GLU A 22 5.66 -9.93 -4.37
N ILE A 23 4.39 -10.31 -4.19
CA ILE A 23 3.83 -10.75 -2.90
C ILE A 23 3.34 -12.17 -3.09
N ASN A 24 3.69 -13.03 -2.14
CA ASN A 24 3.23 -14.41 -2.09
C ASN A 24 1.96 -14.49 -1.26
N PHE A 25 0.96 -15.18 -1.79
CA PHE A 25 -0.34 -15.42 -1.16
C PHE A 25 -0.48 -16.89 -0.82
N ASP A 26 -1.10 -17.16 0.31
CA ASP A 26 -1.55 -18.50 0.72
C ASP A 26 -2.85 -18.39 1.51
N ALA A 27 -3.61 -19.48 1.57
CA ALA A 27 -4.84 -19.56 2.35
C ALA A 27 -4.65 -20.51 3.54
N ASP A 28 -4.84 -19.99 4.75
CA ASP A 28 -5.01 -20.81 5.94
C ASP A 28 -6.49 -21.08 6.15
N CYS A 29 -6.91 -22.30 5.82
CA CYS A 29 -8.30 -22.71 5.84
C CYS A 29 -8.44 -24.13 6.36
N PHE A 30 -9.54 -24.36 7.08
CA PHE A 30 -9.87 -25.66 7.63
C PHE A 30 -11.38 -25.76 7.84
N ASP A 31 -11.94 -26.91 7.54
CA ASP A 31 -13.31 -27.29 7.90
C ASP A 31 -13.24 -28.50 8.85
N ILE A 32 -13.98 -28.44 9.95
CA ILE A 32 -13.94 -29.46 11.01
C ILE A 32 -14.81 -30.67 10.68
N ASP A 33 -15.82 -30.48 9.83
CA ASP A 33 -16.79 -31.50 9.44
C ASP A 33 -16.99 -31.63 7.93
N GLY A 34 -16.19 -30.92 7.13
CA GLY A 34 -16.17 -31.03 5.67
C GLY A 34 -14.77 -30.94 5.06
N GLU A 35 -14.73 -30.86 3.74
CA GLU A 35 -13.52 -30.66 2.93
C GLU A 35 -13.59 -29.34 2.17
N ILE A 36 -12.46 -28.63 2.11
CA ILE A 36 -12.34 -27.42 1.28
C ILE A 36 -12.21 -27.82 -0.19
N ILE A 37 -13.12 -27.35 -1.04
CA ILE A 37 -13.18 -27.75 -2.46
C ILE A 37 -12.75 -26.63 -3.43
N SER A 38 -12.79 -25.36 -3.02
CA SER A 38 -12.46 -24.24 -3.90
C SER A 38 -11.84 -23.05 -3.17
N TYR A 39 -11.02 -22.32 -3.93
CA TYR A 39 -10.47 -21.02 -3.56
C TYR A 39 -10.82 -20.06 -4.69
N GLU A 40 -11.36 -18.90 -4.36
CA GLU A 40 -11.63 -17.82 -5.32
C GLU A 40 -11.06 -16.52 -4.79
N TRP A 41 -9.98 -16.08 -5.41
CA TRP A 41 -9.32 -14.82 -5.07
C TRP A 41 -9.77 -13.73 -6.03
N GLU A 42 -10.10 -12.55 -5.50
CA GLU A 42 -10.35 -11.32 -6.25
C GLU A 42 -9.39 -10.23 -5.75
N ILE A 43 -8.45 -9.79 -6.60
CA ILE A 43 -7.56 -8.67 -6.33
C ILE A 43 -8.06 -7.46 -7.08
N ARG A 44 -8.64 -6.51 -6.33
CA ARG A 44 -9.08 -5.23 -6.85
C ARG A 44 -7.93 -4.24 -6.84
N TYR A 45 -7.60 -3.74 -8.02
CA TYR A 45 -6.57 -2.74 -8.19
C TYR A 45 -7.09 -1.36 -7.76
N PRO A 46 -6.22 -0.47 -7.26
CA PRO A 46 -6.59 0.91 -6.99
C PRO A 46 -7.15 1.55 -8.28
N PRO A 47 -8.21 2.37 -8.18
CA PRO A 47 -8.81 3.00 -9.34
C PRO A 47 -7.76 3.87 -10.04
N PHE A 48 -7.61 3.67 -11.35
CA PHE A 48 -6.71 4.45 -12.18
C PHE A 48 -7.48 4.85 -13.44
N PHE A 49 -7.83 6.13 -13.54
CA PHE A 49 -8.87 6.61 -14.46
C PHE A 49 -10.25 5.97 -14.17
N SER A 50 -11.16 5.98 -15.15
CA SER A 50 -12.55 5.54 -15.01
C SER A 50 -12.77 4.02 -15.07
N TYR A 51 -11.71 3.19 -15.13
CA TYR A 51 -11.86 1.74 -15.19
C TYR A 51 -11.43 1.06 -13.89
N GLN A 52 -12.25 0.11 -13.45
CA GLN A 52 -11.92 -0.81 -12.37
C GLN A 52 -11.20 -2.02 -12.97
N LYS A 53 -10.02 -2.36 -12.43
CA LYS A 53 -9.30 -3.59 -12.78
C LYS A 53 -9.41 -4.59 -11.64
N ILE A 54 -9.75 -5.82 -11.99
CA ILE A 54 -9.83 -6.98 -11.09
C ILE A 54 -8.98 -8.10 -11.71
N VAL A 55 -8.23 -8.82 -10.87
CA VAL A 55 -7.47 -10.03 -11.24
C VAL A 55 -7.93 -11.17 -10.34
N ASN A 56 -8.15 -12.35 -10.91
CA ASN A 56 -8.63 -13.52 -10.18
C ASN A 56 -7.59 -14.64 -10.16
N HIS A 57 -7.58 -15.42 -9.09
CA HIS A 57 -6.79 -16.65 -8.93
C HIS A 57 -7.66 -17.74 -8.31
N SER A 58 -7.35 -19.02 -8.57
CA SER A 58 -8.13 -20.15 -8.05
C SER A 58 -7.27 -21.20 -7.32
N GLU A 59 -5.96 -20.99 -7.30
CA GLU A 59 -5.01 -21.79 -6.56
C GLU A 59 -5.05 -21.44 -5.06
N LYS A 60 -4.70 -22.41 -4.21
CA LYS A 60 -4.53 -22.18 -2.77
C LYS A 60 -3.46 -21.11 -2.48
N ASN A 61 -2.35 -21.17 -3.23
CA ASN A 61 -1.24 -20.22 -3.14
C ASN A 61 -0.77 -19.79 -4.54
N PHE A 62 -0.29 -18.56 -4.63
CA PHE A 62 0.22 -17.96 -5.86
C PHE A 62 1.10 -16.74 -5.54
N THR A 63 1.81 -16.24 -6.54
CA THR A 63 2.59 -14.99 -6.47
C THR A 63 2.00 -13.97 -7.43
N GLU A 64 1.70 -12.76 -6.94
CA GLU A 64 1.25 -11.64 -7.78
C GLU A 64 2.29 -10.52 -7.79
N ARG A 65 2.54 -9.96 -8.98
CA ARG A 65 3.50 -8.86 -9.18
C ARG A 65 2.80 -7.51 -9.29
N PHE A 66 3.04 -6.65 -8.31
CA PHE A 66 2.45 -5.32 -8.20
C PHE A 66 3.35 -4.27 -8.85
N MET A 67 2.85 -3.67 -9.93
CA MET A 67 3.59 -2.68 -10.74
C MET A 67 3.17 -1.23 -10.50
N ARG A 68 2.14 -1.00 -9.69
CA ARG A 68 1.57 0.34 -9.48
C ARG A 68 1.41 0.62 -7.98
N PRO A 69 1.64 1.87 -7.57
CA PRO A 69 1.40 2.25 -6.19
C PRO A 69 -0.11 2.39 -5.95
N GLY A 70 -0.51 2.24 -4.70
CA GLY A 70 -1.89 2.39 -4.25
C GLY A 70 -2.31 1.29 -3.29
N PHE A 71 -3.58 1.33 -2.91
CA PHE A 71 -4.18 0.31 -2.07
C PHE A 71 -4.91 -0.71 -2.93
N TYR A 72 -4.56 -1.97 -2.70
CA TYR A 72 -5.18 -3.13 -3.32
C TYR A 72 -6.07 -3.80 -2.28
N GLU A 73 -7.28 -4.16 -2.69
CA GLU A 73 -8.21 -4.92 -1.85
C GLU A 73 -8.21 -6.35 -2.35
N VAL A 74 -7.88 -7.28 -1.47
CA VAL A 74 -7.86 -8.72 -1.75
C VAL A 74 -9.04 -9.34 -1.03
N LYS A 75 -9.83 -10.11 -1.76
CA LYS A 75 -10.92 -10.92 -1.23
C LYS A 75 -10.61 -12.37 -1.55
N LEU A 76 -10.76 -13.25 -0.56
CA LEU A 76 -10.75 -14.69 -0.74
C LEU A 76 -12.12 -15.23 -0.37
N THR A 77 -12.77 -15.95 -1.28
CA THR A 77 -13.92 -16.82 -1.00
C THR A 77 -13.43 -18.27 -0.99
N VAL A 78 -13.77 -19.03 0.05
CA VAL A 78 -13.49 -20.46 0.14
C VAL A 78 -14.80 -21.20 0.35
N SER A 79 -15.01 -22.28 -0.39
CA SER A 79 -16.21 -23.11 -0.29
C SER A 79 -15.87 -24.54 0.17
N ASP A 80 -16.76 -25.12 0.97
CA ASP A 80 -16.70 -26.52 1.40
C ASP A 80 -17.54 -27.45 0.50
N ASP A 81 -17.39 -28.76 0.69
CA ASP A 81 -18.09 -29.82 -0.06
C ASP A 81 -19.60 -29.90 0.21
N TYR A 82 -20.08 -29.21 1.25
CA TYR A 82 -21.49 -29.07 1.58
C TYR A 82 -22.11 -27.77 1.02
N GLY A 83 -21.31 -26.95 0.33
CA GLY A 83 -21.72 -25.71 -0.31
C GLY A 83 -21.79 -24.50 0.62
N ASN A 84 -21.23 -24.54 1.83
CA ASN A 84 -21.04 -23.31 2.58
C ASN A 84 -19.83 -22.53 2.04
N GLU A 85 -19.89 -21.22 2.22
CA GLU A 85 -18.81 -20.32 1.84
C GLU A 85 -18.37 -19.46 3.02
N LYS A 86 -17.09 -19.13 3.03
CA LYS A 86 -16.53 -18.13 3.92
C LYS A 86 -15.63 -17.17 3.15
N ILE A 87 -15.67 -15.91 3.56
CA ILE A 87 -14.91 -14.83 2.95
C ILE A 87 -13.95 -14.23 3.97
N ASP A 88 -12.73 -13.94 3.52
CA ASP A 88 -11.77 -13.10 4.21
C ASP A 88 -11.25 -11.98 3.30
N TYR A 89 -10.73 -10.90 3.91
CA TYR A 89 -10.25 -9.72 3.22
C TYR A 89 -8.88 -9.28 3.72
N GLU A 90 -8.01 -8.85 2.80
CA GLU A 90 -6.69 -8.29 3.11
C GLU A 90 -6.45 -7.00 2.31
N LYS A 91 -5.71 -6.05 2.89
CA LYS A 91 -5.40 -4.78 2.23
C LYS A 91 -3.90 -4.63 2.03
N ILE A 92 -3.48 -4.51 0.79
CA ILE A 92 -2.06 -4.40 0.43
C ILE A 92 -1.74 -2.96 0.02
N GLN A 93 -0.69 -2.40 0.60
CA GLN A 93 -0.21 -1.06 0.29
C GLN A 93 1.07 -1.09 -0.55
N ILE A 94 0.97 -0.63 -1.79
CA ILE A 94 2.13 -0.49 -2.67
C ILE A 94 2.57 0.96 -2.74
N TYR A 95 3.81 1.23 -2.39
CA TYR A 95 4.43 2.54 -2.50
C TYR A 95 4.99 2.78 -3.90
N GLY A 96 5.25 4.06 -4.23
CA GLY A 96 6.06 4.42 -5.38
C GLY A 96 7.41 3.72 -5.37
N SER A 97 8.14 3.71 -6.48
CA SER A 97 9.45 3.05 -6.49
C SER A 97 10.40 3.70 -5.47
N LYS A 98 11.41 2.96 -5.00
CA LYS A 98 12.43 3.53 -4.10
C LYS A 98 13.08 4.78 -4.70
N ILE A 99 13.31 4.77 -6.02
CA ILE A 99 13.88 5.88 -6.76
C ILE A 99 12.96 7.10 -6.75
N GLU A 100 11.65 6.92 -7.00
CA GLU A 100 10.66 8.01 -6.88
C GLU A 100 10.70 8.63 -5.49
N GLN A 101 10.74 7.81 -4.44
CA GLN A 101 10.81 8.27 -3.06
C GLN A 101 12.10 9.02 -2.75
N THR A 102 13.25 8.54 -3.25
CA THR A 102 14.53 9.24 -3.13
C THR A 102 14.51 10.59 -3.85
N PHE A 103 13.93 10.68 -5.04
CA PHE A 103 13.80 11.95 -5.75
C PHE A 103 12.89 12.93 -5.00
N PHE A 104 11.69 12.52 -4.60
CA PHE A 104 10.76 13.41 -3.89
C PHE A 104 11.31 13.88 -2.54
N SER A 105 11.96 12.99 -1.78
CA SER A 105 12.61 13.37 -0.52
C SER A 105 13.78 14.33 -0.75
N SER A 106 14.61 14.11 -1.78
CA SER A 106 15.71 15.03 -2.12
C SER A 106 15.19 16.41 -2.55
N LEU A 107 14.12 16.46 -3.34
CA LEU A 107 13.50 17.71 -3.79
C LEU A 107 12.86 18.45 -2.60
N ALA A 108 12.23 17.73 -1.68
CA ALA A 108 11.66 18.31 -0.47
C ALA A 108 12.76 18.93 0.41
N VAL A 109 13.88 18.23 0.62
CA VAL A 109 15.04 18.75 1.35
C VAL A 109 15.62 19.98 0.66
N TYR A 110 15.78 19.94 -0.67
CA TYR A 110 16.27 21.08 -1.45
C TYR A 110 15.38 22.32 -1.29
N ASN A 111 14.05 22.15 -1.41
CA ASN A 111 13.09 23.24 -1.22
C ASN A 111 13.13 23.80 0.21
N GLN A 112 13.29 22.93 1.21
CA GLN A 112 13.42 23.34 2.61
C GLN A 112 14.72 24.15 2.83
N ILE A 113 15.85 23.72 2.28
CA ILE A 113 17.12 24.47 2.34
C ILE A 113 16.97 25.86 1.70
N ASN A 114 16.37 25.95 0.52
CA ASN A 114 16.15 27.24 -0.15
C ASN A 114 15.23 28.18 0.66
N ALA A 115 14.19 27.63 1.27
CA ALA A 115 13.34 28.41 2.18
C ALA A 115 14.14 28.95 3.38
N PHE A 116 15.00 28.11 3.99
CA PHE A 116 15.88 28.54 5.08
C PHE A 116 16.88 29.61 4.66
N LEU A 117 17.53 29.45 3.50
CA LEU A 117 18.47 30.45 2.98
C LEU A 117 17.80 31.80 2.73
N ASN A 118 16.56 31.79 2.20
CA ASN A 118 15.77 33.00 2.03
C ASN A 118 15.46 33.69 3.36
N ILE A 119 15.15 32.94 4.42
CA ILE A 119 14.95 33.48 5.77
C ILE A 119 16.24 34.10 6.31
N ILE A 120 17.38 33.40 6.19
CA ILE A 120 18.70 33.91 6.63
C ILE A 120 19.04 35.22 5.90
N ASN A 121 18.80 35.28 4.59
CA ASN A 121 19.05 36.50 3.80
C ASN A 121 18.16 37.67 4.25
N ARG A 122 16.88 37.42 4.57
CA ARG A 122 15.99 38.45 5.13
C ARG A 122 16.47 38.96 6.48
N ILE A 123 16.88 38.07 7.39
CA ILE A 123 17.42 38.45 8.71
C ILE A 123 18.71 39.28 8.55
N ARG A 124 19.62 38.85 7.66
CA ARG A 124 20.86 39.58 7.37
C ARG A 124 20.57 41.00 6.89
N ASN A 125 19.61 41.17 5.97
CA ASN A 125 19.23 42.48 5.46
C ASN A 125 18.60 43.38 6.53
N ILE A 126 17.83 42.82 7.47
CA ILE A 126 17.27 43.58 8.61
C ILE A 126 18.41 44.10 9.50
N ILE A 127 19.34 43.22 9.91
CA ILE A 127 20.47 43.59 10.78
C ILE A 127 21.36 44.66 10.11
N GLN A 128 21.66 44.48 8.83
CA GLN A 128 22.45 45.46 8.06
C GLN A 128 21.70 46.78 7.88
N GLY A 129 20.39 46.75 7.62
CA GLY A 129 19.55 47.94 7.51
C GLY A 129 19.42 48.73 8.82
N THR A 130 19.38 48.06 9.97
CA THR A 130 19.35 48.71 11.30
C THR A 130 20.70 49.30 11.72
N SER A 131 21.79 48.94 11.06
CA SER A 131 23.13 49.49 11.33
C SER A 131 23.32 50.88 10.70
N SER A 132 22.50 51.24 9.70
CA SER A 132 22.58 52.51 8.97
C SER A 132 21.76 53.66 9.59
N SER A 133 20.92 53.37 10.59
CA SER A 133 19.97 54.34 11.18
C SER A 133 20.37 54.89 12.56
N ASN A 134 21.55 54.55 13.08
CA ASN A 134 22.06 55.04 14.38
C ASN A 134 23.27 55.98 14.24
N ILE A 135 23.25 56.90 13.27
CA ILE A 135 24.18 58.04 13.24
C ILE A 135 23.38 59.29 12.88
N PHE A 136 22.70 59.89 13.86
CA PHE A 136 22.43 61.34 13.97
C PHE A 136 21.91 61.62 15.39
N ASN A 137 22.84 61.99 16.28
CA ASN A 137 22.60 62.92 17.40
C ASN A 137 23.16 64.28 16.98
#